data_AF-W5YLG1-F1
#
_entry.id   AF-W5YLG1-F1
#
_cell.length_a   1.000
_cell.length_b   1.000
_cell.length_c   1.000
_cell.angle_alpha   90.00
_cell.angle_beta   90.00
_cell.angle_gamma   90.00
#
_symmetry.space_group_name_H-M   'P 1'
#
loop_
_entity.id
_entity.type
_entity.pdbx_description
1 polymer ?
#
loop_
_entity_poly.entity_id
_entity_poly.type
_entity_poly.pdbx_seq_one_letter_code
_entity_poly.pdbx_strand_id
1 'polypeptide(L)'
;MVVLDGLAMSGMPQVLEQHAQRLKLVALIHHPLADESGLSEDERLWFFEQERRALAAVAHVVTTSAFTARRLAAFGVSAEQIDTAHPGVAIKARVQTSNGVRCAPVPQLLCVGHLSQRKAQHQLVKALQNLQSLPWHCTLAGSLDRDSVYSQGVIAQIRAAGLEGRVELTGEVAESHLVELYQQADVFVFPSLYEATGW
;
A
#
# COMPACT_ATOMS: atom_id res chain seq x y z
N MET A 1 20.67 -11.56 19.28
CA MET A 1 19.97 -10.46 18.57
C MET A 1 18.64 -11.01 18.09
N VAL A 2 17.55 -10.29 18.29
CA VAL A 2 16.19 -10.70 17.90
C VAL A 2 15.58 -9.60 17.06
N VAL A 3 15.08 -9.95 15.88
CA VAL A 3 14.36 -9.03 15.00
C VAL A 3 12.86 -9.25 15.22
N LEU A 4 12.13 -8.17 15.46
CA LEU A 4 10.71 -8.16 15.76
C LEU A 4 9.96 -7.49 14.62
N ASP A 5 8.88 -8.12 14.17
CA ASP A 5 7.95 -7.48 13.25
C ASP A 5 7.15 -6.39 13.96
N GLY A 6 7.02 -5.22 13.32
CA GLY A 6 6.30 -4.05 13.85
C GLY A 6 4.88 -4.39 14.30
N LEU A 7 4.11 -5.13 13.49
CA LEU A 7 2.72 -5.48 13.82
C LEU A 7 2.65 -6.31 15.11
N ALA A 8 3.58 -7.25 15.29
CA ALA A 8 3.62 -8.12 16.46
C ALA A 8 4.06 -7.37 17.73
N MET A 9 5.06 -6.49 17.63
CA MET A 9 5.59 -5.77 18.81
C MET A 9 4.67 -4.67 19.31
N SER A 10 3.94 -4.00 18.41
CA SER A 10 3.04 -2.89 18.74
C SER A 10 1.94 -3.28 19.73
N GLY A 11 1.55 -4.57 19.78
CA GLY A 11 0.55 -5.07 20.73
C GLY A 11 1.10 -5.59 22.06
N MET A 12 2.43 -5.63 22.25
CA MET A 12 3.05 -6.33 23.40
C MET A 12 4.26 -5.59 24.01
N PRO A 13 4.21 -4.27 24.28
CA PRO A 13 5.35 -3.52 24.78
C PRO A 13 5.91 -4.09 26.10
N GLN A 14 5.06 -4.64 26.97
CA GLN A 14 5.48 -5.23 28.23
C GLN A 14 6.44 -6.42 28.05
N VAL A 15 6.24 -7.22 26.99
CA VAL A 15 7.12 -8.36 26.69
C VAL A 15 8.49 -7.88 26.23
N LEU A 16 8.52 -6.80 25.44
CA LEU A 16 9.77 -6.18 25.00
C LEU A 16 10.51 -5.57 26.18
N GLU A 17 9.83 -4.80 27.02
CA GLU A 17 10.38 -4.19 28.24
C GLU A 17 11.03 -5.24 29.16
N GLN A 18 10.36 -6.37 29.39
CA GLN A 18 10.88 -7.49 30.19
C GLN A 18 12.14 -8.15 29.62
N HIS A 19 12.38 -8.01 28.32
CA HIS A 19 13.46 -8.70 27.63
C HIS A 19 14.55 -7.76 27.11
N ALA A 20 14.35 -6.44 27.17
CA ALA A 20 15.28 -5.43 26.69
C ALA A 20 16.66 -5.51 27.35
N GLN A 21 16.75 -5.93 28.62
CA GLN A 21 18.03 -6.08 29.33
C GLN A 21 18.81 -7.33 28.93
N ARG A 22 18.11 -8.39 28.49
CA ARG A 22 18.74 -9.70 28.18
C ARG A 22 18.94 -9.93 26.68
N LEU A 23 18.20 -9.22 25.83
CA LEU A 23 18.22 -9.36 24.38
C LEU A 23 18.57 -8.03 23.70
N LYS A 24 19.38 -8.10 22.64
CA LYS A 24 19.48 -7.00 21.66
C LYS A 24 18.29 -7.09 20.71
N LEU A 25 17.25 -6.31 20.98
CA LEU A 25 16.02 -6.22 20.20
C LEU A 25 16.18 -5.23 19.05
N VAL A 26 15.74 -5.61 17.85
CA VAL A 26 15.71 -4.76 16.65
C VAL A 26 14.30 -4.81 16.07
N ALA A 27 13.70 -3.66 15.79
CA ALA A 27 12.36 -3.59 15.19
C ALA A 27 12.44 -3.48 13.66
N LEU A 28 11.60 -4.21 12.94
CA LEU A 28 11.33 -3.99 11.51
C LEU A 28 9.97 -3.30 11.38
N ILE A 29 9.97 -2.01 11.03
CA ILE A 29 8.76 -1.19 10.93
C ILE A 29 8.43 -0.92 9.47
N HIS A 30 7.27 -1.40 9.04
CA HIS A 30 6.69 -1.07 7.74
C HIS A 30 6.04 0.31 7.79
N HIS A 31 5.08 0.47 8.70
CA HIS A 31 4.47 1.74 9.08
C HIS A 31 3.89 1.59 10.50
N PRO A 32 3.64 2.69 11.23
CA PRO A 32 2.98 2.63 12.52
C PRO A 32 1.49 2.27 12.38
N LEU A 33 0.99 1.41 13.28
CA LEU A 33 -0.43 1.05 13.37
C LEU A 33 -1.28 2.27 13.71
N ALA A 34 -0.75 3.22 14.48
CA ALA A 34 -1.43 4.48 14.79
C ALA A 34 -1.71 5.36 13.55
N ASP A 35 -1.14 5.04 12.39
CA ASP A 35 -1.39 5.73 11.13
C ASP A 35 -2.36 4.94 10.21
N GLU A 36 -2.92 3.81 10.67
CA GLU A 36 -3.90 3.05 9.90
C GLU A 36 -5.23 3.81 9.72
N SER A 37 -5.82 3.67 8.54
CA SER A 37 -7.12 4.25 8.22
C SER A 37 -8.26 3.46 8.86
N GLY A 38 -9.29 4.17 9.35
CA GLY A 38 -10.49 3.55 9.92
C GLY A 38 -10.47 3.42 11.45
N LEU A 39 -9.40 3.88 12.10
CA LEU A 39 -9.31 3.97 13.55
C LEU A 39 -10.13 5.14 14.10
N SER A 40 -10.81 4.91 15.21
CA SER A 40 -11.30 5.98 16.08
C SER A 40 -10.13 6.76 16.70
N GLU A 41 -10.40 7.96 17.23
CA GLU A 41 -9.38 8.78 17.89
C GLU A 41 -8.77 8.05 19.10
N ASP A 42 -9.59 7.34 19.89
CA ASP A 42 -9.14 6.58 21.04
C ASP A 42 -8.23 5.41 20.64
N GLU A 43 -8.59 4.66 19.59
CA GLU A 43 -7.76 3.58 19.06
C GLU A 43 -6.42 4.12 18.54
N ARG A 44 -6.45 5.23 17.80
CA ARG A 44 -5.26 5.90 17.27
C ARG A 44 -4.30 6.30 18.39
N LEU A 45 -4.81 6.90 19.47
CA LEU A 45 -4.03 7.31 20.63
C LEU A 45 -3.48 6.09 21.39
N TRP A 46 -4.29 5.04 21.52
CA TRP A 46 -3.87 3.81 22.17
C TRP A 46 -2.72 3.13 21.41
N PHE A 47 -2.86 2.92 20.10
CA PHE A 47 -1.80 2.38 19.26
C PHE A 47 -0.54 3.23 19.34
N PHE A 48 -0.69 4.55 19.22
CA PHE A 48 0.45 5.47 19.30
C PHE A 48 1.25 5.28 20.59
N GLU A 49 0.58 5.16 21.74
CA GLU A 49 1.26 4.96 23.02
C GLU A 49 1.88 3.57 23.16
N GLN A 50 1.20 2.50 22.71
CA GLN A 50 1.79 1.16 22.76
C GLN A 50 3.04 1.07 21.87
N GLU A 51 2.97 1.63 20.67
CA GLU A 51 4.07 1.66 19.71
C GLU A 51 5.25 2.47 20.22
N ARG A 52 4.99 3.65 20.79
CA ARG A 52 6.01 4.50 21.42
C ARG A 52 6.75 3.76 22.53
N ARG A 53 6.03 3.01 23.38
CA ARG A 53 6.64 2.18 24.44
C ARG A 53 7.45 1.03 23.87
N ALA A 54 6.91 0.31 22.88
CA ALA A 54 7.59 -0.80 22.24
C ALA A 54 8.89 -0.35 21.56
N LEU A 55 8.87 0.79 20.87
CA LEU A 55 10.03 1.39 20.20
C LEU A 55 11.08 1.91 21.19
N ALA A 56 10.67 2.40 22.36
CA ALA A 56 11.62 2.79 23.41
C ALA A 56 12.39 1.59 24.00
N ALA A 57 11.87 0.36 23.87
CA ALA A 57 12.50 -0.85 24.38
C ALA A 57 13.46 -1.52 23.37
N VAL A 58 13.53 -1.07 22.11
CA VAL A 58 14.41 -1.65 21.11
C VAL A 58 15.74 -0.90 21.00
N ALA A 59 16.81 -1.63 20.67
CA ALA A 59 18.14 -1.06 20.52
C ALA A 59 18.35 -0.40 19.14
N HIS A 60 17.61 -0.85 18.12
CA HIS A 60 17.73 -0.36 16.74
C HIS A 60 16.42 -0.58 15.98
N VAL A 61 16.19 0.22 14.94
CA VAL A 61 15.01 0.14 14.08
C VAL A 61 15.44 0.05 12.62
N VAL A 62 14.83 -0.86 11.89
CA VAL A 62 14.92 -0.97 10.44
C VAL A 62 13.57 -0.56 9.87
N THR A 63 13.55 0.40 8.96
CA THR A 63 12.33 0.82 8.26
C THR A 63 12.40 0.44 6.79
N THR A 64 11.24 0.25 6.15
CA THR A 64 11.17 -0.06 4.71
C THR A 64 11.18 1.19 3.82
N SER A 65 11.16 2.39 4.40
CA SER A 65 11.17 3.64 3.65
C SER A 65 11.65 4.83 4.48
N ALA A 66 12.22 5.83 3.80
CA ALA A 66 12.59 7.10 4.42
C ALA A 66 11.36 7.87 4.94
N PHE A 67 10.17 7.62 4.38
CA PHE A 67 8.92 8.20 4.88
C PHE A 67 8.61 7.68 6.29
N THR A 68 8.62 6.35 6.48
CA THR A 68 8.44 5.73 7.79
C THR A 68 9.54 6.15 8.76
N ALA A 69 10.81 6.19 8.32
CA ALA A 69 11.92 6.66 9.15
C ALA A 69 11.67 8.06 9.74
N ARG A 70 11.23 9.02 8.92
CA ARG A 70 10.88 10.37 9.38
C ARG A 70 9.67 10.37 10.31
N ARG A 71 8.68 9.52 10.04
CA ARG A 71 7.47 9.41 10.86
C ARG A 71 7.77 8.95 12.28
N LEU A 72 8.75 8.06 12.46
CA LEU A 72 9.15 7.52 13.77
C LEU A 72 9.73 8.55 14.74
N ALA A 73 10.10 9.75 14.28
CA ALA A 73 10.46 10.85 15.17
C ALA A 73 9.30 11.22 16.12
N ALA A 74 8.04 11.12 15.65
CA ALA A 74 6.87 11.34 16.49
C ALA A 74 6.72 10.29 17.61
N PHE A 75 7.32 9.11 17.43
CA PHE A 75 7.32 8.01 18.40
C PHE A 75 8.57 8.04 19.30
N GLY A 76 9.40 9.09 19.21
CA GLY A 76 10.59 9.27 20.04
C GLY A 76 11.82 8.48 19.58
N VAL A 77 11.82 7.93 18.37
CA VAL A 77 12.99 7.22 17.82
C VAL A 77 13.98 8.22 17.22
N SER A 78 15.24 8.16 17.64
CA SER A 78 16.30 9.00 17.07
C SER A 78 16.70 8.51 15.68
N ALA A 79 17.03 9.43 14.77
CA ALA A 79 17.51 9.10 13.42
C ALA A 79 18.77 8.22 13.43
N GLU A 80 19.61 8.35 14.46
CA GLU A 80 20.83 7.54 14.65
C GLU A 80 20.54 6.06 14.95
N GLN A 81 19.32 5.76 15.41
CA GLN A 81 18.86 4.40 15.72
C GLN A 81 18.11 3.76 14.55
N ILE A 82 18.04 4.42 13.39
CA ILE A 82 17.23 4.00 12.26
C ILE A 82 18.11 3.70 11.04
N ASP A 83 18.03 2.48 10.54
CA ASP A 83 18.45 2.15 9.17
C ASP A 83 17.22 2.01 8.26
N THR A 84 17.36 2.44 7.01
CA THR A 84 16.32 2.25 5.98
C THR A 84 16.76 1.17 4.99
N ALA A 85 16.01 0.08 4.93
CA ALA A 85 16.20 -0.99 3.97
C ALA A 85 15.01 -1.05 3.01
N HIS A 86 15.17 -0.46 1.82
CA HIS A 86 14.10 -0.46 0.81
C HIS A 86 13.81 -1.88 0.31
N PRO A 87 12.52 -2.30 0.27
CA PRO A 87 12.14 -3.59 -0.32
C PRO A 87 12.65 -3.70 -1.76
N GLY A 88 13.38 -4.76 -2.05
CA GLY A 88 13.83 -5.07 -3.40
C GLY A 88 12.73 -5.72 -4.24
N VAL A 89 12.77 -5.51 -5.55
CA VAL A 89 11.97 -6.27 -6.51
C VAL A 89 12.88 -7.31 -7.15
N ALA A 90 12.51 -8.59 -7.04
CA ALA A 90 13.20 -9.65 -7.77
C ALA A 90 12.93 -9.47 -9.26
N ILE A 91 13.91 -8.94 -9.99
CA ILE A 91 13.83 -8.79 -11.45
C ILE A 91 13.95 -10.20 -12.06
N LYS A 92 12.81 -10.88 -12.25
CA LYS A 92 12.76 -12.07 -13.11
C LYS A 92 13.18 -11.61 -14.52
N ALA A 93 14.09 -12.35 -15.15
CA ALA A 93 14.79 -11.95 -16.37
C ALA A 93 13.83 -11.39 -17.45
N ARG A 94 14.10 -10.14 -17.85
CA ARG A 94 13.48 -9.37 -18.95
C ARG A 94 11.96 -9.48 -19.01
N VAL A 95 11.28 -8.45 -18.50
CA VAL A 95 10.12 -7.92 -19.23
C VAL A 95 10.63 -7.69 -20.65
N GLN A 96 10.17 -8.49 -21.61
CA GLN A 96 10.38 -8.16 -23.01
C GLN A 96 9.64 -6.85 -23.22
N THR A 97 10.36 -5.74 -23.15
CA THR A 97 9.87 -4.48 -23.69
C THR A 97 9.58 -4.80 -25.14
N SER A 98 8.31 -4.87 -25.53
CA SER A 98 7.99 -4.98 -26.95
C SER A 98 8.63 -3.77 -27.61
N ASN A 99 9.65 -3.99 -28.45
CA ASN A 99 10.42 -2.97 -29.18
C ASN A 99 9.57 -2.25 -30.25
N GLY A 100 8.26 -2.16 -30.06
CA GLY A 100 7.34 -1.45 -30.92
C GLY A 100 6.39 -0.63 -30.06
N VAL A 101 6.22 0.64 -30.44
CA VAL A 101 5.04 1.40 -30.05
C VAL A 101 3.83 0.55 -30.42
N ARG A 102 3.14 0.01 -29.42
CA ARG A 102 1.85 -0.63 -29.66
C ARG A 102 0.90 0.48 -30.07
N CYS A 103 0.63 0.60 -31.36
CA CYS A 103 -0.51 1.36 -31.85
C CYS A 103 -1.79 0.54 -31.58
N ALA A 104 -2.09 0.24 -30.32
CA ALA A 104 -3.46 -0.09 -29.95
C ALA A 104 -4.26 1.22 -30.09
N PRO A 105 -5.42 1.21 -30.77
CA PRO A 105 -6.18 2.44 -31.01
C PRO A 105 -6.76 3.07 -29.74
N VAL A 106 -6.69 2.35 -28.61
CA VAL A 106 -7.28 2.72 -27.32
C VAL A 106 -6.26 2.48 -26.20
N PRO A 107 -5.74 3.53 -25.55
CA PRO A 107 -4.91 3.44 -24.35
C PRO A 107 -5.48 2.50 -23.27
N GLN A 108 -4.64 1.60 -22.77
CA GLN A 108 -4.93 0.66 -21.70
C GLN A 108 -4.37 1.15 -20.37
N LEU A 109 -5.26 1.48 -19.43
CA LEU A 109 -4.91 1.92 -18.08
C LEU A 109 -5.05 0.74 -17.12
N LEU A 110 -4.08 0.57 -16.23
CA LEU A 110 -4.10 -0.49 -15.23
C LEU A 110 -3.91 0.09 -13.83
N CYS A 111 -4.80 -0.28 -12.91
CA CYS A 111 -4.63 -0.05 -11.48
C CYS A 111 -4.70 -1.39 -10.75
N VAL A 112 -3.62 -1.75 -10.06
CA VAL A 112 -3.51 -3.02 -9.32
C VAL A 112 -3.56 -2.75 -7.81
N GLY A 113 -4.47 -3.44 -7.14
CA GLY A 113 -4.65 -3.41 -5.69
C GLY A 113 -6.10 -3.74 -5.32
N HIS A 114 -6.28 -4.35 -4.14
CA HIS A 114 -7.63 -4.53 -3.60
C HIS A 114 -8.36 -3.19 -3.52
N LEU A 115 -9.67 -3.20 -3.73
CA LEU A 115 -10.49 -2.01 -3.62
C LEU A 115 -10.66 -1.67 -2.15
N SER A 116 -10.08 -0.55 -1.73
CA SER A 116 -10.23 0.00 -0.38
C SER A 116 -10.10 1.51 -0.39
N GLN A 117 -10.62 2.15 0.66
CA GLN A 117 -10.53 3.60 0.84
C GLN A 117 -9.09 4.13 0.70
N ARG A 118 -8.11 3.38 1.22
CA ARG A 118 -6.68 3.72 1.18
C ARG A 118 -6.11 3.73 -0.25
N LYS A 119 -6.58 2.83 -1.10
CA LYS A 119 -6.14 2.69 -2.51
C LYS A 119 -6.87 3.64 -3.46
N ALA A 120 -8.00 4.21 -3.02
CA ALA A 120 -8.67 5.35 -3.62
C ALA A 120 -9.03 5.24 -5.12
N GLN A 121 -9.38 4.04 -5.60
CA GLN A 121 -9.84 3.79 -6.97
C GLN A 121 -11.06 4.64 -7.37
N HIS A 122 -11.91 5.03 -6.40
CA HIS A 122 -13.01 5.99 -6.58
C HIS A 122 -12.55 7.34 -7.17
N GLN A 123 -11.36 7.82 -6.82
CA GLN A 123 -10.80 9.05 -7.38
C GLN A 123 -10.34 8.85 -8.82
N LEU A 124 -9.79 7.68 -9.14
CA LEU A 124 -9.45 7.32 -10.52
C LEU A 124 -10.72 7.29 -11.39
N VAL A 125 -11.80 6.64 -10.93
CA VAL A 125 -13.08 6.63 -11.64
C VAL A 125 -13.60 8.06 -11.86
N LYS A 126 -13.51 8.92 -10.83
CA LYS A 126 -13.90 10.34 -10.93
C LYS A 126 -13.06 11.10 -11.96
N ALA A 127 -11.75 10.86 -12.02
CA ALA A 127 -10.88 11.48 -13.00
C ALA A 127 -11.21 11.01 -14.43
N LEU A 128 -11.41 9.69 -14.60
CA LEU A 128 -11.75 9.09 -15.89
C LEU A 128 -13.11 9.52 -16.43
N GLN A 129 -14.07 9.81 -15.55
CA GLN A 129 -15.36 10.39 -15.94
C GLN A 129 -15.18 11.71 -16.73
N ASN A 130 -14.15 12.51 -16.43
CA ASN A 130 -13.87 13.76 -17.15
C ASN A 130 -13.17 13.54 -18.50
N LEU A 131 -12.73 12.31 -18.79
CA LEU A 131 -11.97 11.94 -19.99
C LEU A 131 -12.78 11.07 -20.96
N GLN A 132 -14.11 10.99 -20.81
CA GLN A 132 -14.97 10.14 -21.63
C GLN A 132 -14.89 10.43 -23.14
N SER A 133 -14.57 11.67 -23.53
CA SER A 133 -14.39 12.08 -24.93
C SER A 133 -13.17 11.44 -25.60
N LEU A 134 -12.20 10.96 -24.82
CA LEU A 134 -11.01 10.28 -25.31
C LEU A 134 -11.25 8.76 -25.36
N PRO A 135 -10.62 8.03 -26.30
CA PRO A 135 -10.63 6.58 -26.28
C PRO A 135 -9.71 6.09 -25.14
N TRP A 136 -10.24 5.34 -24.18
CA TRP A 136 -9.45 4.63 -23.17
C TRP A 136 -10.23 3.43 -22.62
N HIS A 137 -9.50 2.45 -22.10
CA HIS A 137 -10.02 1.36 -21.30
C HIS A 137 -9.22 1.27 -20.00
N CYS A 138 -9.87 0.95 -18.88
CA CYS A 138 -9.23 0.86 -17.58
C CYS A 138 -9.56 -0.46 -16.90
N THR A 139 -8.53 -1.19 -16.50
CA THR A 139 -8.64 -2.41 -15.70
C THR A 139 -8.28 -2.11 -14.26
N LEU A 140 -9.21 -2.40 -13.35
CA LEU A 140 -9.03 -2.37 -11.90
C LEU A 140 -8.87 -3.81 -11.41
N ALA A 141 -7.63 -4.23 -11.13
CA ALA A 141 -7.30 -5.59 -10.76
C ALA A 141 -6.99 -5.73 -9.28
N GLY A 142 -7.80 -6.52 -8.56
CA GLY A 142 -7.65 -6.77 -7.13
C GLY A 142 -8.96 -7.15 -6.45
N SER A 143 -8.85 -7.63 -5.22
CA SER A 143 -10.01 -8.08 -4.42
C SER A 143 -11.10 -7.01 -4.30
N LEU A 144 -12.35 -7.45 -4.49
CA LEU A 144 -13.56 -6.67 -4.23
C LEU A 144 -14.15 -6.94 -2.84
N ASP A 145 -13.66 -7.98 -2.15
CA ASP A 145 -14.32 -8.53 -0.96
C ASP A 145 -13.70 -8.02 0.35
N ARG A 146 -12.44 -7.54 0.31
CA ARG A 146 -11.72 -7.05 1.51
C ARG A 146 -12.38 -5.81 2.14
N ASP A 147 -13.05 -5.01 1.33
CA ASP A 147 -13.87 -3.88 1.76
C ASP A 147 -15.08 -3.78 0.83
N SER A 148 -16.11 -4.59 1.13
CA SER A 148 -17.29 -4.75 0.27
C SER A 148 -18.12 -3.49 0.16
N VAL A 149 -18.14 -2.64 1.19
CA VAL A 149 -18.85 -1.35 1.17
C VAL A 149 -18.15 -0.40 0.20
N TYR A 150 -16.82 -0.31 0.27
CA TYR A 150 -16.04 0.51 -0.63
C TYR A 150 -16.15 0.02 -2.09
N SER A 151 -16.01 -1.29 -2.32
CA SER A 151 -16.07 -1.86 -3.68
C SER A 151 -17.45 -1.66 -4.31
N GLN A 152 -18.55 -1.82 -3.56
CA GLN A 152 -19.90 -1.50 -4.02
C GLN A 152 -20.05 -0.01 -4.36
N GLY A 153 -19.44 0.87 -3.57
CA GLY A 153 -19.40 2.31 -3.86
C GLY A 153 -18.71 2.62 -5.18
N VAL A 154 -17.56 1.99 -5.46
CA VAL A 154 -16.83 2.13 -6.73
C VAL A 154 -17.67 1.60 -7.90
N ILE A 155 -18.30 0.43 -7.76
CA ILE A 155 -19.20 -0.15 -8.77
C ILE A 155 -20.37 0.80 -9.08
N ALA A 156 -21.01 1.34 -8.05
CA ALA A 156 -22.11 2.30 -8.20
C ALA A 156 -21.64 3.58 -8.91
N GLN A 157 -20.43 4.06 -8.61
CA GLN A 157 -19.84 5.21 -9.26
C GLN A 157 -19.55 4.97 -10.75
N ILE A 158 -19.01 3.80 -11.10
CA ILE A 158 -18.77 3.40 -12.50
C ILE A 158 -20.09 3.40 -13.27
N ARG A 159 -21.15 2.82 -12.69
CA ARG A 159 -22.51 2.82 -13.25
C ARG A 159 -23.06 4.22 -13.44
N ALA A 160 -23.03 5.04 -12.40
CA ALA A 160 -23.54 6.41 -12.45
C ALA A 160 -22.80 7.28 -13.48
N ALA A 161 -21.52 6.99 -13.74
CA ALA A 161 -20.71 7.66 -14.74
C ALA A 161 -20.87 7.08 -16.16
N GLY A 162 -21.64 6.00 -16.35
CA GLY A 162 -21.80 5.34 -17.65
C GLY A 162 -20.52 4.63 -18.15
N LEU A 163 -19.64 4.24 -17.23
CA LEU A 163 -18.30 3.72 -17.54
C LEU A 163 -18.20 2.19 -17.59
N GLU A 164 -19.32 1.46 -17.48
CA GLU A 164 -19.33 -0.02 -17.42
C GLU A 164 -18.71 -0.69 -18.66
N GLY A 165 -18.77 -0.06 -19.83
CA GLY A 165 -18.12 -0.55 -21.06
C GLY A 165 -16.64 -0.15 -21.20
N ARG A 166 -16.08 0.58 -20.23
CA ARG A 166 -14.73 1.14 -20.27
C ARG A 166 -13.88 0.84 -19.03
N VAL A 167 -14.52 0.49 -17.92
CA VAL A 167 -13.86 0.12 -16.66
C VAL A 167 -14.19 -1.32 -16.34
N GLU A 168 -13.17 -2.17 -16.35
CA GLU A 168 -13.27 -3.57 -16.00
C GLU A 168 -12.78 -3.80 -14.56
N LEU A 169 -13.54 -4.56 -13.78
CA LEU A 169 -13.18 -5.01 -12.43
C LEU A 169 -12.90 -6.50 -12.49
N THR A 170 -11.63 -6.92 -12.43
CA THR A 170 -11.26 -8.33 -12.65
C THR A 170 -11.40 -9.19 -11.39
N GLY A 171 -11.44 -8.58 -10.21
CA GLY A 171 -11.22 -9.28 -8.95
C GLY A 171 -9.75 -9.68 -8.75
N GLU A 172 -9.49 -10.60 -7.82
CA GLU A 172 -8.16 -11.19 -7.65
C GLU A 172 -7.79 -12.06 -8.86
N VAL A 173 -6.56 -11.91 -9.35
CA VAL A 173 -6.05 -12.63 -10.52
C VAL A 173 -4.78 -13.40 -10.17
N ALA A 174 -4.53 -14.50 -10.89
CA ALA A 174 -3.30 -15.27 -10.73
C ALA A 174 -2.06 -14.47 -11.14
N GLU A 175 -0.88 -14.79 -10.58
CA GLU A 175 0.39 -14.09 -10.86
C GLU A 175 0.70 -14.02 -12.37
N SER A 176 0.46 -15.10 -13.12
CA SER A 176 0.69 -15.14 -14.57
C SER A 176 -0.18 -14.14 -15.33
N HIS A 177 -1.46 -14.03 -14.97
CA HIS A 177 -2.38 -13.09 -15.60
C HIS A 177 -2.07 -11.64 -15.18
N LEU A 178 -1.62 -11.43 -13.95
CA LEU A 178 -1.16 -10.11 -13.50
C LEU A 178 0.02 -9.62 -14.35
N VAL A 179 0.96 -10.50 -14.69
CA VAL A 179 2.09 -10.18 -15.58
C VAL A 179 1.57 -9.79 -16.97
N GLU A 180 0.57 -10.48 -17.51
CA GLU A 180 -0.05 -10.12 -18.80
C GLU A 180 -0.70 -8.75 -18.76
N LEU A 181 -1.46 -8.43 -17.70
CA LEU A 181 -2.05 -7.11 -17.50
C LEU A 181 -0.99 -6.01 -17.49
N TYR A 182 0.11 -6.21 -16.75
CA TYR A 182 1.23 -5.26 -16.74
C TYR A 182 1.89 -5.11 -18.11
N GLN A 183 1.97 -6.17 -18.92
CA GLN A 183 2.52 -6.12 -20.28
C GLN A 183 1.57 -5.47 -21.30
N GLN A 184 0.27 -5.47 -21.02
CA GLN A 184 -0.77 -4.91 -21.89
C GLN A 184 -1.09 -3.45 -21.56
N ALA A 185 -0.80 -2.99 -20.34
CA ALA A 185 -1.03 -1.62 -19.92
C ALA A 185 -0.08 -0.63 -20.60
N ASP A 186 -0.64 0.43 -21.17
CA ASP A 186 0.11 1.59 -21.65
C ASP A 186 0.43 2.55 -20.49
N VAL A 187 -0.46 2.60 -19.49
CA VAL A 187 -0.33 3.46 -18.31
C VAL A 187 -0.68 2.66 -17.05
N PHE A 188 0.25 2.59 -16.11
CA PHE A 188 -0.04 2.14 -14.74
C PHE A 188 -0.46 3.35 -13.88
N VAL A 189 -1.59 3.24 -13.20
CA VAL A 189 -2.12 4.29 -12.33
C VAL A 189 -2.11 3.80 -10.89
N PHE A 190 -1.55 4.63 -10.00
CA PHE A 190 -1.46 4.35 -8.58
C PHE A 190 -2.12 5.48 -7.77
N PRO A 191 -3.43 5.40 -7.50
CA PRO A 191 -4.18 6.49 -6.85
C PRO A 191 -4.14 6.47 -5.32
N SER A 192 -3.32 5.60 -4.71
CA SER A 192 -3.28 5.38 -3.26
C SER A 192 -3.02 6.68 -2.48
N LEU A 193 -3.76 6.88 -1.38
CA LEU A 193 -3.63 8.05 -0.51
C LEU A 193 -2.59 7.89 0.59
N TYR A 194 -2.26 6.64 0.92
CA TYR A 194 -1.27 6.33 1.94
C TYR A 194 -0.60 4.99 1.66
N GLU A 195 0.72 5.01 1.56
CA GLU A 195 1.57 3.83 1.55
C GLU A 195 2.71 3.98 2.54
N ALA A 196 3.04 2.88 3.21
CA ALA A 196 4.24 2.74 4.05
C ALA A 196 5.55 3.12 3.32
N THR A 197 5.54 3.12 1.99
CA THR A 197 6.68 3.53 1.15
C THR A 197 6.75 5.03 0.87
N GLY A 198 5.70 5.81 1.15
CA GLY A 198 5.65 7.26 0.95
C GLY A 198 5.36 7.73 -0.49
N TRP A 199 4.68 6.90 -1.30
CA TRP A 199 4.18 7.25 -2.64
C TRP A 199 2.68 7.46 -2.60
#